data_AF-A0A1C6GY62-F1
#
_entry.id   AF-A0A1C6GY62-F1
#
_cell.length_a   1.000
_cell.length_b   1.000
_cell.length_c   1.000
_cell.angle_alpha   90.00
_cell.angle_beta   90.00
_cell.angle_gamma   90.00
#
_symmetry.space_group_name_H-M   'P 1'
#
loop_
_entity.id
_entity.type
_entity.pdbx_description
1 polymer ?
#
loop_
_entity_poly.entity_id
_entity_poly.type
_entity_poly.pdbx_seq_one_letter_code
_entity_poly.pdbx_strand_id
1 'polypeptide(L)'
;MGYIGAISLNGGEMQGVLKLYANQYGGSGPANEKYALDCQNSNIIGVNRILTADPAGSASEGWGFKREDDGDKYDVIWAADGKLYFTPGFKYNTPPYPSNYTVLHSGGGAVNGQLQFTTTQYPQIYGNGTSLQLGVDTNAAVGVVLQGGVFREAGDGSLNLGNGSHRWAVVYAKTGSINTSDRNEKNTIADIDPEQAEKLIMGLKPSTFKFNDGTSGRTHWGLISQDIEELLPQIGMSDLDFAGFIKTPKTEDYYEDVPETVTDEETGEEKTVTRKELKTRVIEGKYVYALRYSEFIAPLIRMVQKQQKQIENLERRLSALEDKEEKL
;
A
#
# COMPACT_ATOMS: atom_id res chain seq x y z
N MET A 1 -7.78 -37.26 47.23
CA MET A 1 -9.21 -37.29 46.83
C MET A 1 -10.02 -36.58 47.88
N GLY A 2 -10.82 -35.59 47.48
CA GLY A 2 -11.70 -34.83 48.36
C GLY A 2 -12.15 -33.55 47.69
N TYR A 3 -12.94 -33.68 46.61
CA TYR A 3 -13.63 -32.57 45.97
C TYR A 3 -14.52 -31.87 47.00
N ILE A 4 -14.29 -30.58 47.24
CA ILE A 4 -15.21 -29.72 48.00
C ILE A 4 -16.21 -29.15 47.00
N GLY A 5 -17.40 -29.75 46.99
CA GLY A 5 -18.71 -29.19 46.60
C GLY A 5 -18.80 -28.28 45.37
N ALA A 6 -19.40 -28.80 44.30
CA ALA A 6 -20.09 -27.97 43.32
C ALA A 6 -21.39 -27.42 43.94
N ILE A 7 -21.64 -26.11 43.82
CA ILE A 7 -22.95 -25.50 44.11
C ILE A 7 -23.82 -25.61 42.85
N SER A 8 -25.00 -26.23 42.97
CA SER A 8 -26.01 -26.30 41.93
C SER A 8 -26.87 -25.03 41.95
N LEU A 9 -26.94 -24.33 40.81
CA LEU A 9 -27.83 -23.19 40.60
C LEU A 9 -29.14 -23.68 39.99
N ASN A 10 -30.08 -24.05 40.85
CA ASN A 10 -31.49 -24.18 40.45
C ASN A 10 -32.33 -23.27 41.34
N GLY A 11 -32.74 -22.13 40.79
CA GLY A 11 -34.00 -21.46 41.18
C GLY A 11 -34.01 -20.56 42.43
N GLY A 12 -32.98 -19.77 42.70
CA GLY A 12 -33.06 -18.71 43.72
C GLY A 12 -32.03 -17.61 43.52
N GLU A 13 -32.44 -16.34 43.67
CA GLU A 13 -31.53 -15.19 43.68
C GLU A 13 -30.42 -15.36 44.73
N MET A 14 -29.17 -15.10 44.34
CA MET A 14 -28.06 -15.05 45.29
C MET A 14 -28.17 -13.77 46.15
N GLN A 15 -28.76 -13.87 47.33
CA GLN A 15 -28.53 -12.89 48.40
C GLN A 15 -27.29 -13.30 49.20
N GLY A 16 -26.10 -13.02 48.68
CA GLY A 16 -24.83 -13.30 49.35
C GLY A 16 -23.60 -12.92 48.52
N VAL A 17 -22.56 -12.44 49.18
CA VAL A 17 -21.28 -12.04 48.56
C VAL A 17 -20.47 -13.28 48.17
N LEU A 18 -20.19 -13.46 46.88
CA LEU A 18 -19.18 -14.42 46.41
C LEU A 18 -17.78 -13.83 46.68
N LYS A 19 -17.05 -14.40 47.65
CA LYS A 19 -15.66 -14.02 47.93
C LYS A 19 -14.72 -14.92 47.13
N LEU A 20 -14.10 -14.39 46.09
CA LEU A 20 -12.99 -15.06 45.39
C LEU A 20 -11.69 -14.72 46.12
N TYR A 21 -11.03 -15.72 46.70
CA TYR A 21 -9.69 -15.56 47.29
C TYR A 21 -8.64 -15.73 46.20
N ALA A 22 -7.83 -14.69 45.94
CA ALA A 22 -6.62 -14.81 45.13
C ALA A 22 -5.52 -15.49 45.95
N ASN A 23 -4.93 -16.57 45.43
CA ASN A 23 -3.73 -17.17 46.02
C ASN A 23 -2.49 -16.41 45.50
N GLN A 24 -1.51 -16.15 46.37
CA GLN A 24 -0.26 -15.46 46.00
C GLN A 24 0.47 -16.20 44.87
N TYR A 25 0.72 -15.55 43.74
CA TYR A 25 1.71 -16.02 42.77
C TYR A 25 3.07 -15.38 43.07
N GLY A 26 4.10 -16.21 43.21
CA GLY A 26 5.46 -15.84 43.65
C GLY A 26 6.30 -15.17 42.57
N GLY A 27 5.94 -13.95 42.18
CA GLY A 27 6.76 -13.06 41.34
C GLY A 27 7.09 -11.76 42.07
N SER A 28 8.28 -11.20 41.83
CA SER A 28 8.79 -9.96 42.47
C SER A 28 8.15 -8.68 41.92
N GLY A 29 6.82 -8.61 41.90
CA GLY A 29 6.05 -7.38 41.70
C GLY A 29 5.79 -6.65 43.04
N PRO A 30 5.46 -5.35 43.03
CA PRO A 30 5.21 -4.59 44.24
C PRO A 30 4.06 -5.22 45.08
N ALA A 31 4.30 -5.36 46.39
CA ALA A 31 3.52 -6.17 47.34
C ALA A 31 2.09 -5.68 47.66
N ASN A 32 1.51 -4.85 46.80
CA ASN A 32 0.25 -4.15 47.00
C ASN A 32 -0.76 -4.38 45.86
N GLU A 33 -0.44 -5.23 44.90
CA GLU A 33 -1.40 -5.77 43.92
C GLU A 33 -2.18 -6.94 44.54
N LYS A 34 -3.27 -6.64 45.26
CA LYS A 34 -4.10 -7.66 45.91
C LYS A 34 -5.41 -7.99 45.19
N TYR A 35 -5.71 -7.35 44.07
CA TYR A 35 -6.99 -7.54 43.39
C TYR A 35 -6.83 -7.39 41.88
N ALA A 36 -6.66 -8.51 41.20
CA ALA A 36 -6.85 -8.62 39.76
C ALA A 36 -7.76 -9.84 39.50
N LEU A 37 -8.74 -9.69 38.61
CA LEU A 37 -9.21 -10.82 37.83
C LEU A 37 -8.06 -11.13 36.86
N ASP A 38 -7.23 -12.11 37.22
CA ASP A 38 -6.19 -12.61 36.34
C ASP A 38 -6.85 -13.42 35.21
N CYS A 39 -6.95 -12.80 34.04
CA CYS A 39 -7.47 -13.42 32.83
C CYS A 39 -6.35 -14.00 31.94
N GLN A 40 -5.10 -14.09 32.42
CA GLN A 40 -4.04 -14.78 31.69
C GLN A 40 -4.43 -16.25 31.47
N ASN A 41 -4.28 -16.74 30.24
CA ASN A 41 -4.73 -18.06 29.77
C ASN A 41 -6.26 -18.29 29.73
N SER A 42 -7.06 -17.22 29.79
CA SER A 42 -8.49 -17.33 29.47
C SER A 42 -8.71 -17.23 27.95
N ASN A 43 -9.55 -18.09 27.37
CA ASN A 43 -9.95 -18.05 25.95
C ASN A 43 -10.99 -16.93 25.70
N ILE A 44 -10.89 -15.79 26.39
CA ILE A 44 -11.85 -14.69 26.26
C ILE A 44 -11.44 -13.83 25.06
N ILE A 45 -12.23 -13.90 24.00
CA ILE A 45 -12.08 -13.11 22.78
C ILE A 45 -12.70 -11.72 23.01
N GLY A 46 -11.97 -10.63 22.70
CA GLY A 46 -12.52 -9.26 22.71
C GLY A 46 -12.31 -8.40 23.97
N VAL A 47 -11.31 -8.67 24.82
CA VAL A 47 -11.00 -7.79 25.96
C VAL A 47 -10.21 -6.56 25.51
N ASN A 48 -10.84 -5.40 25.57
CA ASN A 48 -10.42 -4.16 24.88
C ASN A 48 -9.39 -3.27 25.63
N ARG A 49 -8.50 -3.86 26.43
CA ARG A 49 -7.51 -3.25 27.36
C ARG A 49 -7.98 -3.05 28.81
N ILE A 50 -7.12 -3.48 29.73
CA ILE A 50 -7.10 -3.16 31.17
C ILE A 50 -5.99 -2.12 31.37
N LEU A 51 -6.29 -0.95 31.92
CA LEU A 51 -5.29 0.00 32.39
C LEU A 51 -5.52 0.32 33.86
N THR A 52 -4.47 0.10 34.63
CA THR A 52 -4.35 0.41 36.05
C THR A 52 -3.64 1.76 36.19
N ALA A 53 -4.32 2.72 36.82
CA ALA A 53 -3.70 3.72 37.69
C ALA A 53 -4.80 4.59 38.32
N ASP A 54 -4.82 4.64 39.66
CA ASP A 54 -5.06 5.92 40.33
C ASP A 54 -4.30 6.01 41.67
N PRO A 55 -3.40 6.99 41.85
CA PRO A 55 -2.93 7.42 43.14
C PRO A 55 -3.75 8.62 43.65
N ALA A 56 -5.04 8.45 43.98
CA ALA A 56 -5.74 9.15 45.07
C ALA A 56 -7.26 8.91 45.10
N GLY A 57 -7.67 7.90 45.88
CA GLY A 57 -8.77 8.10 46.82
C GLY A 57 -10.22 8.01 46.34
N SER A 58 -10.50 7.67 45.08
CA SER A 58 -11.87 7.33 44.67
C SER A 58 -11.90 6.47 43.41
N ALA A 59 -12.09 5.15 43.56
CA ALA A 59 -12.28 4.23 42.45
C ALA A 59 -13.55 3.38 42.63
N SER A 60 -14.50 3.53 41.72
CA SER A 60 -15.52 2.53 41.42
C SER A 60 -15.17 1.96 40.03
N GLU A 61 -14.39 0.88 40.02
CA GLU A 61 -13.93 0.21 38.79
C GLU A 61 -15.06 -0.69 38.27
N GLY A 62 -15.60 -0.44 37.07
CA GLY A 62 -16.62 -1.32 36.52
C GLY A 62 -16.78 -1.36 35.01
N TRP A 63 -17.27 -2.49 34.51
CA TRP A 63 -17.68 -2.74 33.13
C TRP A 63 -19.15 -2.34 32.97
N GLY A 64 -19.42 -1.26 32.24
CA GLY A 64 -20.79 -0.83 31.92
C GLY A 64 -21.25 -1.34 30.55
N PHE A 65 -22.36 -2.07 30.54
CA PHE A 65 -23.04 -2.54 29.33
C PHE A 65 -24.26 -1.66 29.09
N LYS A 66 -24.28 -0.94 27.97
CA LYS A 66 -25.40 -0.04 27.65
C LYS A 66 -26.67 -0.85 27.41
N ARG A 67 -27.77 -0.43 28.03
CA ARG A 67 -29.08 -1.06 27.83
C ARG A 67 -29.69 -0.67 26.50
N GLU A 68 -30.35 -1.64 25.86
CA GLU A 68 -31.10 -1.42 24.61
C GLU A 68 -32.46 -0.76 24.89
N ASP A 69 -33.07 -1.08 26.03
CA ASP A 69 -34.38 -0.57 26.47
C ASP A 69 -34.32 0.84 27.07
N ASP A 70 -33.15 1.27 27.55
CA ASP A 70 -32.96 2.59 28.17
C ASP A 70 -31.54 3.12 27.92
N GLY A 71 -31.42 4.01 26.92
CA GLY A 71 -30.14 4.56 26.46
C GLY A 71 -29.40 5.44 27.48
N ASP A 72 -30.03 5.78 28.61
CA ASP A 72 -29.43 6.53 29.72
C ASP A 72 -28.92 5.62 30.85
N LYS A 73 -29.09 4.30 30.72
CA LYS A 73 -28.74 3.32 31.76
C LYS A 73 -27.77 2.26 31.27
N TYR A 74 -27.02 1.73 32.22
CA TYR A 74 -26.02 0.69 32.01
C TYR A 74 -26.19 -0.42 33.03
N ASP A 75 -26.01 -1.66 32.61
CA ASP A 75 -25.78 -2.76 33.55
C ASP A 75 -24.28 -2.79 33.85
N VAL A 76 -23.91 -2.58 35.11
CA VAL A 76 -22.50 -2.38 35.49
C VAL A 76 -22.01 -3.53 36.35
N ILE A 77 -20.88 -4.12 35.99
CA ILE A 77 -20.12 -5.05 36.83
C ILE A 77 -18.97 -4.27 37.44
N TRP A 78 -18.93 -4.07 38.76
CA TRP A 78 -17.88 -3.26 39.38
C TRP A 78 -17.34 -3.87 40.66
N ALA A 79 -16.10 -3.53 41.02
CA ALA A 79 -15.46 -4.01 42.23
C ALA A 79 -15.25 -2.86 43.22
N ALA A 80 -15.58 -3.10 44.49
CA ALA A 80 -15.23 -2.23 45.61
C ALA A 80 -15.13 -3.06 46.90
N ASP A 81 -14.23 -2.67 47.80
CA ASP A 81 -14.04 -3.32 49.11
C ASP A 81 -13.88 -4.86 49.05
N GLY A 82 -13.23 -5.36 47.99
CA GLY A 82 -13.02 -6.80 47.76
C GLY A 82 -14.30 -7.57 47.43
N LYS A 83 -15.35 -6.89 46.97
CA LYS A 83 -16.61 -7.47 46.49
C LYS A 83 -16.85 -7.09 45.04
N LEU A 84 -17.35 -8.06 44.28
CA LEU A 84 -17.86 -7.82 42.94
C LEU A 84 -19.36 -7.52 43.03
N TYR A 85 -19.79 -6.44 42.39
CA TYR A 85 -21.15 -5.95 42.35
C TYR A 85 -21.68 -6.02 40.92
N PHE A 86 -22.92 -6.45 40.78
CA PHE A 86 -23.71 -6.34 39.55
C PHE A 86 -24.80 -5.32 39.81
N THR A 87 -24.74 -4.17 39.13
CA THR A 87 -25.67 -3.06 39.31
C THR A 87 -26.44 -2.86 38.01
N PRO A 88 -27.65 -3.41 37.90
CA PRO A 88 -28.48 -3.19 36.73
C PRO A 88 -29.04 -1.76 36.72
N GLY A 89 -29.16 -1.17 35.53
CA GLY A 89 -29.81 0.13 35.36
C GLY A 89 -29.08 1.32 35.99
N PHE A 90 -27.77 1.22 36.20
CA PHE A 90 -26.93 2.29 36.73
C PHE A 90 -26.94 3.50 35.80
N LYS A 91 -27.15 4.69 36.39
CA LYS A 91 -27.10 5.97 35.69
C LYS A 91 -25.86 6.74 36.12
N TYR A 92 -24.98 7.05 35.17
CA TYR A 92 -23.82 7.89 35.46
C TYR A 92 -24.27 9.34 35.75
N ASN A 93 -23.80 9.92 36.85
CA ASN A 93 -24.10 11.32 37.21
C ASN A 93 -23.33 12.34 36.37
N THR A 94 -22.29 11.89 35.66
CA THR A 94 -21.52 12.66 34.67
C THR A 94 -21.57 11.94 33.33
N PRO A 95 -21.64 12.65 32.18
CA PRO A 95 -21.52 12.02 30.88
C PRO A 95 -20.27 11.12 30.86
N PRO A 96 -20.36 9.86 30.40
CA PRO A 96 -19.19 9.01 30.31
C PRO A 96 -18.11 9.74 29.49
N TYR A 97 -16.83 9.56 29.88
CA TYR A 97 -15.71 10.05 29.09
C TYR A 97 -15.95 9.73 27.61
N PRO A 98 -15.70 10.67 26.68
CA PRO A 98 -15.92 10.44 25.26
C PRO A 98 -15.30 9.10 24.91
N SER A 99 -16.12 8.26 24.29
CA SER A 99 -15.82 6.87 23.99
C SER A 99 -14.69 6.82 22.97
N ASN A 100 -13.46 6.99 23.43
CA ASN A 100 -12.26 6.67 22.69
C ASN A 100 -12.18 5.14 22.71
N TYR A 101 -12.99 4.47 21.89
CA TYR A 101 -12.91 3.04 21.66
C TYR A 101 -11.52 2.75 21.07
N THR A 102 -10.54 2.55 21.95
CA THR A 102 -9.19 2.14 21.55
C THR A 102 -9.23 0.64 21.48
N VAL A 103 -9.49 0.09 20.29
CA VAL A 103 -9.33 -1.36 20.09
C VAL A 103 -7.85 -1.66 20.06
N LEU A 104 -7.32 -2.13 21.19
CA LEU A 104 -5.97 -2.66 21.23
C LEU A 104 -6.01 -4.14 20.91
N HIS A 105 -5.87 -4.39 19.62
CA HIS A 105 -5.30 -5.63 19.18
C HIS A 105 -3.79 -5.61 19.53
N SER A 106 -3.42 -6.13 20.70
CA SER A 106 -2.01 -6.35 21.08
C SER A 106 -1.68 -7.83 20.91
N GLY A 107 -1.33 -8.25 19.68
CA GLY A 107 -0.79 -9.58 19.45
C GLY A 107 -1.03 -10.17 18.06
N GLY A 108 -0.39 -9.62 17.02
CA GLY A 108 -0.19 -10.30 15.73
C GLY A 108 -1.41 -10.98 15.07
N GLY A 109 -2.59 -10.43 15.22
CA GLY A 109 -3.88 -11.00 14.80
C GLY A 109 -4.30 -10.41 13.47
N ALA A 110 -4.84 -11.28 12.62
CA ALA A 110 -5.37 -10.90 11.32
C ALA A 110 -6.75 -10.26 11.46
N VAL A 111 -7.01 -9.23 10.65
CA VAL A 111 -8.38 -8.72 10.43
C VAL A 111 -8.86 -9.30 9.11
N ASN A 112 -9.75 -10.29 9.17
CA ASN A 112 -10.29 -11.00 8.00
C ASN A 112 -11.47 -10.26 7.36
N GLY A 113 -11.32 -8.96 7.08
CA GLY A 113 -12.38 -8.13 6.52
C GLY A 113 -11.99 -6.68 6.26
N GLN A 114 -12.95 -5.89 5.77
CA GLN A 114 -12.75 -4.46 5.55
C GLN A 114 -12.67 -3.72 6.89
N LEU A 115 -11.55 -3.02 7.11
CA LEU A 115 -11.43 -2.09 8.22
C LEU A 115 -11.93 -0.70 7.79
N GLN A 116 -13.03 -0.24 8.39
CA GLN A 116 -13.64 1.06 8.10
C GLN A 116 -13.35 2.06 9.23
N PHE A 117 -12.81 3.23 8.88
CA PHE A 117 -12.63 4.36 9.79
C PHE A 117 -13.65 5.46 9.46
N THR A 118 -14.61 5.73 10.35
CA THR A 118 -15.80 6.57 10.07
C THR A 118 -15.86 7.87 10.87
N THR A 119 -14.84 8.19 11.66
CA THR A 119 -14.83 9.40 12.50
C THR A 119 -14.55 10.65 11.66
N THR A 120 -14.90 11.82 12.20
CA THR A 120 -14.72 13.13 11.54
C THR A 120 -13.29 13.68 11.64
N GLN A 121 -12.40 13.00 12.37
CA GLN A 121 -10.97 13.32 12.44
C GLN A 121 -10.20 12.36 11.54
N TYR A 122 -9.19 12.85 10.84
CA TYR A 122 -8.40 12.05 9.89
C TYR A 122 -7.83 10.80 10.57
N PRO A 123 -8.30 9.58 10.25
CA PRO A 123 -7.73 8.37 10.80
C PRO A 123 -6.29 8.25 10.32
N GLN A 124 -5.40 7.88 11.24
CA GLN A 124 -3.97 7.71 10.94
C GLN A 124 -3.61 6.24 11.07
N ILE A 125 -2.93 5.72 10.05
CA ILE A 125 -2.32 4.39 10.06
C ILE A 125 -0.84 4.59 10.37
N TYR A 126 -0.41 4.08 11.51
CA TYR A 126 0.98 4.11 11.93
C TYR A 126 1.64 2.76 11.64
N GLY A 127 2.82 2.81 11.04
CA GLY A 127 3.71 1.66 10.99
C GLY A 127 4.39 1.40 12.35
N ASN A 128 5.46 0.62 12.35
CA ASN A 128 6.17 0.20 13.58
C ASN A 128 7.06 1.29 14.22
N GLY A 129 6.80 2.57 13.94
CA GLY A 129 7.63 3.71 14.35
C GLY A 129 8.83 4.00 13.44
N THR A 130 9.24 3.08 12.56
CA THR A 130 10.34 3.30 11.58
C THR A 130 9.82 3.44 10.15
N SER A 131 8.86 2.61 9.77
CA SER A 131 8.26 2.61 8.44
C SER A 131 6.84 2.05 8.47
N LEU A 132 6.04 2.40 7.48
CA LEU A 132 4.79 1.73 7.14
C LEU A 132 4.99 0.99 5.81
N GLN A 133 4.81 -0.33 5.82
CA GLN A 133 4.88 -1.17 4.62
C GLN A 133 3.50 -1.68 4.24
N LEU A 134 3.16 -1.58 2.96
CA LEU A 134 1.94 -2.11 2.37
C LEU A 134 2.34 -3.17 1.35
N GLY A 135 2.02 -4.44 1.63
CA GLY A 135 2.38 -5.59 0.80
C GLY A 135 1.25 -6.61 0.76
N VAL A 136 1.34 -7.53 -0.19
CA VAL A 136 0.35 -8.63 -0.36
C VAL A 136 0.72 -9.87 0.45
N ASP A 137 1.93 -9.90 1.02
CA ASP A 137 2.43 -10.98 1.85
C ASP A 137 3.34 -10.42 2.98
N THR A 138 3.95 -11.33 3.75
CA THR A 138 4.87 -11.00 4.85
C THR A 138 6.32 -10.82 4.40
N ASN A 139 6.60 -10.85 3.09
CA ASN A 139 7.95 -10.70 2.57
C ASN A 139 8.39 -9.23 2.66
N ALA A 140 9.39 -8.98 3.48
CA ALA A 140 9.94 -7.64 3.67
C ALA A 140 10.51 -7.01 2.39
N ALA A 141 10.79 -7.79 1.34
CA ALA A 141 11.24 -7.30 0.04
C ALA A 141 10.09 -6.95 -0.94
N VAL A 142 8.82 -7.23 -0.58
CA VAL A 142 7.66 -7.05 -1.46
C VAL A 142 6.75 -5.94 -0.95
N GLY A 143 6.24 -5.12 -1.87
CA GLY A 143 5.30 -4.04 -1.58
C GLY A 143 5.94 -2.65 -1.57
N VAL A 144 5.20 -1.69 -1.04
CA VAL A 144 5.60 -0.28 -0.97
C VAL A 144 5.82 0.16 0.47
N VAL A 145 6.81 1.03 0.68
CA VAL A 145 7.25 1.48 1.99
C VAL A 145 7.17 3.00 2.05
N LEU A 146 6.53 3.49 3.09
CA LEU A 146 6.57 4.88 3.54
C LEU A 146 7.59 4.98 4.68
N GLN A 147 8.72 5.64 4.43
CA GLN A 147 9.82 5.77 5.39
C GLN A 147 10.58 7.08 5.18
N GLY A 148 10.84 7.84 6.25
CA GLY A 148 11.67 9.05 6.18
C GLY A 148 11.16 10.12 5.20
N GLY A 149 9.85 10.16 4.93
CA GLY A 149 9.25 11.06 3.94
C GLY A 149 9.32 10.56 2.49
N VAL A 150 9.74 9.32 2.26
CA VAL A 150 9.86 8.71 0.93
C VAL A 150 8.78 7.64 0.73
N PHE A 151 8.17 7.61 -0.46
CA PHE A 151 7.39 6.49 -0.96
C PHE A 151 8.26 5.71 -1.95
N ARG A 152 8.62 4.48 -1.59
CA ARG A 152 9.52 3.61 -2.37
C ARG A 152 8.99 2.19 -2.43
N GLU A 153 9.53 1.38 -3.32
CA GLU A 153 9.38 -0.07 -3.20
C GLU A 153 10.15 -0.60 -1.99
N ALA A 154 9.74 -1.77 -1.51
CA ALA A 154 10.41 -2.46 -0.41
C ALA A 154 11.79 -3.00 -0.82
N GLY A 155 11.91 -3.53 -2.05
CA GLY A 155 13.15 -3.98 -2.69
C GLY A 155 13.90 -2.85 -3.42
N ASP A 156 14.38 -3.15 -4.65
CA ASP A 156 15.09 -2.22 -5.53
C ASP A 156 14.91 -2.61 -7.01
N GLY A 157 14.45 -1.67 -7.83
CA GLY A 157 14.24 -1.80 -9.28
C GLY A 157 13.21 -2.85 -9.73
N SER A 158 12.39 -3.39 -8.83
CA SER A 158 11.58 -4.60 -9.08
C SER A 158 10.09 -4.30 -9.25
N LEU A 159 9.58 -3.21 -8.67
CA LEU A 159 8.19 -2.80 -8.79
C LEU A 159 7.99 -1.66 -9.78
N ASN A 160 6.94 -1.78 -10.60
CA ASN A 160 6.49 -0.73 -11.50
C ASN A 160 5.46 0.19 -10.84
N LEU A 161 5.50 1.49 -11.16
CA LEU A 161 4.44 2.43 -10.81
C LEU A 161 3.32 2.39 -11.87
N GLY A 162 2.40 1.45 -11.70
CA GLY A 162 1.33 1.16 -12.67
C GLY A 162 1.75 0.17 -13.76
N ASN A 163 0.85 -0.12 -14.68
CA ASN A 163 1.08 -1.03 -15.82
C ASN A 163 0.28 -0.61 -17.06
N GLY A 164 0.40 -1.36 -18.17
CA GLY A 164 -0.25 -1.04 -19.45
C GLY A 164 -1.77 -0.89 -19.37
N SER A 165 -2.42 -1.62 -18.47
CA SER A 165 -3.88 -1.59 -18.25
C SER A 165 -4.29 -0.69 -17.09
N HIS A 166 -3.37 -0.34 -16.20
CA HIS A 166 -3.59 0.46 -14.99
C HIS A 166 -2.57 1.60 -14.90
N ARG A 167 -2.86 2.70 -15.61
CA ARG A 167 -1.96 3.83 -15.78
C ARG A 167 -2.35 4.98 -14.86
N TRP A 168 -1.34 5.67 -14.32
CA TRP A 168 -1.54 6.96 -13.66
C TRP A 168 -1.90 8.02 -14.70
N ALA A 169 -2.88 8.87 -14.37
CA ALA A 169 -3.33 9.91 -15.29
C ALA A 169 -2.24 10.98 -15.52
N VAL A 170 -1.63 11.50 -14.44
CA VAL A 170 -0.59 12.52 -14.45
C VAL A 170 0.30 12.36 -13.20
N VAL A 171 1.60 12.62 -13.33
CA VAL A 171 2.53 12.77 -12.19
C VAL A 171 2.90 14.24 -12.05
N TYR A 172 2.62 14.82 -10.89
CA TYR A 172 3.08 16.17 -10.53
C TYR A 172 4.34 16.07 -9.66
N ALA A 173 5.45 16.61 -10.15
CA ALA A 173 6.73 16.65 -9.44
C ALA A 173 7.37 18.03 -9.55
N LYS A 174 8.13 18.44 -8.53
CA LYS A 174 8.84 19.73 -8.52
C LYS A 174 10.02 19.74 -9.50
N THR A 175 10.63 18.58 -9.74
CA THR A 175 11.77 18.38 -10.66
C THR A 175 11.49 17.18 -11.56
N GLY A 176 12.24 17.05 -12.65
CA GLY A 176 12.15 15.89 -13.54
C GLY A 176 12.58 14.58 -12.87
N SER A 177 12.22 13.45 -13.48
CA SER A 177 12.63 12.11 -13.05
C SER A 177 14.14 11.91 -13.21
N ILE A 178 14.75 11.24 -12.25
CA ILE A 178 16.16 10.81 -12.31
C ILE A 178 16.17 9.35 -12.82
N ASN A 179 17.04 9.05 -13.79
CA ASN A 179 17.30 7.69 -14.27
C ASN A 179 18.74 7.31 -13.97
N THR A 180 18.97 6.12 -13.43
CA THR A 180 20.32 5.58 -13.22
C THR A 180 21.04 5.45 -14.55
N SER A 181 22.20 6.09 -14.68
CA SER A 181 23.00 6.08 -15.90
C SER A 181 24.50 5.94 -15.61
N ASP A 182 24.83 5.22 -14.53
CA ASP A 182 26.21 4.85 -14.23
C ASP A 182 26.77 3.90 -15.30
N ARG A 183 28.06 4.02 -15.62
CA ARG A 183 28.75 3.13 -16.56
C ARG A 183 28.89 1.71 -16.00
N ASN A 184 29.04 1.55 -14.69
CA ASN A 184 29.22 0.25 -14.05
C ASN A 184 27.94 -0.60 -14.05
N GLU A 185 26.79 0.06 -14.20
CA GLU A 185 25.47 -0.55 -14.29
C GLU A 185 25.09 -0.88 -15.76
N LYS A 186 26.03 -0.71 -16.70
CA LYS A 186 25.80 -0.90 -18.14
C LYS A 186 26.85 -1.82 -18.75
N ASN A 187 26.42 -2.59 -19.74
CA ASN A 187 27.28 -3.47 -20.52
C ASN A 187 27.10 -3.20 -22.02
N THR A 188 27.98 -3.75 -22.85
CA THR A 188 27.89 -3.67 -24.32
C THR A 188 27.76 -2.21 -24.81
N ILE A 189 28.49 -1.30 -24.17
CA ILE A 189 28.42 0.14 -24.46
C ILE A 189 29.13 0.42 -25.80
N ALA A 190 28.38 0.95 -26.76
CA ALA A 190 28.87 1.41 -28.05
C ALA A 190 28.36 2.82 -28.36
N ASP A 191 29.09 3.55 -29.19
CA ASP A 191 28.63 4.83 -29.72
C ASP A 191 27.43 4.62 -30.66
N ILE A 192 26.48 5.55 -30.65
CA ILE A 192 25.38 5.55 -31.61
C ILE A 192 25.93 5.82 -33.01
N ASP A 193 25.63 4.94 -33.96
CA ASP A 193 25.94 5.14 -35.38
C ASP A 193 25.23 6.41 -35.90
N PRO A 194 25.96 7.41 -36.43
CA PRO A 194 25.36 8.62 -37.00
C PRO A 194 24.36 8.34 -38.13
N GLU A 195 24.59 7.32 -38.96
CA GLU A 195 23.67 7.00 -40.06
C GLU A 195 22.39 6.37 -39.54
N GLN A 196 22.49 5.48 -38.54
CA GLN A 196 21.32 4.91 -37.91
C GLN A 196 20.52 5.95 -37.12
N ALA A 197 21.19 6.87 -36.41
CA ALA A 197 20.54 7.98 -35.74
C ALA A 197 19.79 8.88 -36.73
N GLU A 198 20.39 9.18 -37.89
CA GLU A 198 19.72 9.94 -38.95
C GLU A 198 18.49 9.22 -39.47
N LYS A 199 18.61 7.94 -39.85
CA LYS A 199 17.48 7.15 -40.36
C LYS A 199 16.31 7.14 -39.36
N LEU A 200 16.60 6.94 -38.08
CA LEU A 200 15.60 6.97 -37.03
C LEU A 200 14.97 8.36 -36.91
N ILE A 201 15.77 9.40 -36.67
CA ILE A 201 15.28 10.77 -36.40
C ILE A 201 14.56 11.37 -37.59
N MET A 202 15.08 11.21 -38.80
CA MET A 202 14.47 11.75 -40.02
C MET A 202 13.25 10.95 -40.47
N GLY A 203 13.13 9.69 -40.05
CA GLY A 203 11.95 8.85 -40.29
C GLY A 203 10.78 9.12 -39.34
N LEU A 204 11.00 9.82 -38.23
CA LEU A 204 9.94 10.17 -37.29
C LEU A 204 8.88 11.08 -37.93
N LYS A 205 7.62 10.90 -37.54
CA LYS A 205 6.49 11.73 -37.97
C LYS A 205 5.88 12.51 -36.80
N PRO A 206 6.44 13.68 -36.44
CA PRO A 206 5.83 14.55 -35.43
C PRO A 206 4.39 14.90 -35.81
N SER A 207 3.47 14.68 -34.87
CA SER A 207 2.03 14.75 -35.08
C SER A 207 1.37 15.57 -33.97
N THR A 208 0.20 16.12 -34.28
CA THR A 208 -0.70 16.69 -33.26
C THR A 208 -1.93 15.83 -33.12
N PHE A 209 -2.44 15.67 -31.89
CA PHE A 209 -3.57 14.79 -31.61
C PHE A 209 -4.35 15.25 -30.38
N LYS A 210 -5.57 14.72 -30.23
CA LYS A 210 -6.35 14.78 -28.99
C LYS A 210 -6.64 13.35 -28.54
N PHE A 211 -6.64 13.13 -27.23
CA PHE A 211 -7.06 11.84 -26.69
C PHE A 211 -8.58 11.68 -26.84
N ASN A 212 -9.03 10.51 -27.29
CA ASN A 212 -10.46 10.20 -27.43
C ASN A 212 -11.21 10.27 -26.10
N ASP A 213 -10.55 9.86 -25.01
CA ASP A 213 -11.02 9.92 -23.63
C ASP A 213 -10.46 11.14 -22.86
N GLY A 214 -9.85 12.10 -23.57
CA GLY A 214 -9.24 13.27 -22.98
C GLY A 214 -10.27 14.32 -22.55
N THR A 215 -10.30 14.64 -21.26
CA THR A 215 -11.23 15.65 -20.72
C THR A 215 -10.77 17.10 -20.91
N SER A 216 -9.49 17.33 -21.22
CA SER A 216 -8.94 18.69 -21.27
C SER A 216 -9.27 19.46 -22.56
N GLY A 217 -9.70 18.78 -23.62
CA GLY A 217 -9.96 19.38 -24.95
C GLY A 217 -8.72 19.94 -25.67
N ARG A 218 -7.53 19.87 -25.06
CA ARG A 218 -6.27 20.41 -25.59
C ARG A 218 -5.71 19.56 -26.73
N THR A 219 -5.04 20.23 -27.66
CA THR A 219 -4.23 19.57 -28.69
C THR A 219 -2.85 19.26 -28.12
N HIS A 220 -2.46 17.98 -28.18
CA HIS A 220 -1.14 17.48 -27.79
C HIS A 220 -0.22 17.39 -29.02
N TRP A 221 1.08 17.48 -28.77
CA TRP A 221 2.14 17.41 -29.78
C TRP A 221 3.06 16.27 -29.40
N GLY A 222 3.34 15.36 -30.34
CA GLY A 222 4.15 14.19 -30.06
C GLY A 222 4.30 13.26 -31.25
N LEU A 223 4.42 11.97 -30.98
CA LEU A 223 4.60 10.90 -31.94
C LEU A 223 3.51 9.85 -31.77
N ILE A 224 3.18 9.14 -32.85
CA ILE A 224 2.27 8.01 -32.84
C ILE A 224 3.09 6.72 -32.78
N SER A 225 2.76 5.84 -31.84
CA SER A 225 3.57 4.64 -31.59
C SER A 225 3.56 3.66 -32.77
N GLN A 226 2.46 3.57 -33.49
CA GLN A 226 2.33 2.70 -34.67
C GLN A 226 3.19 3.18 -35.84
N ASP A 227 3.36 4.50 -36.01
CA ASP A 227 4.30 5.03 -37.02
C ASP A 227 5.75 4.58 -36.72
N ILE A 228 6.10 4.42 -35.44
CA ILE A 228 7.41 3.88 -35.04
C ILE A 228 7.49 2.39 -35.34
N GLU A 229 6.44 1.62 -35.06
CA GLU A 229 6.35 0.19 -35.41
C GLU A 229 6.57 -0.04 -36.91
N GLU A 230 5.98 0.80 -37.76
CA GLU A 230 6.17 0.74 -39.22
C GLU A 230 7.57 1.17 -39.65
N LEU A 231 8.18 2.15 -38.97
CA LEU A 231 9.50 2.70 -39.30
C LEU A 231 10.63 1.72 -38.99
N LEU A 232 10.60 1.05 -37.82
CA LEU A 232 11.74 0.26 -37.34
C LEU A 232 12.23 -0.76 -38.39
N PRO A 233 11.37 -1.61 -39.00
CA PRO A 233 11.82 -2.55 -40.02
C PRO A 233 12.39 -1.88 -41.28
N GLN A 234 11.87 -0.71 -41.67
CA GLN A 234 12.34 0.02 -42.86
C GLN A 234 13.77 0.53 -42.69
N ILE A 235 14.18 0.82 -41.45
CA ILE A 235 15.52 1.26 -41.11
C ILE A 235 16.41 0.11 -40.60
N GLY A 236 15.94 -1.14 -40.73
CA GLY A 236 16.69 -2.34 -40.33
C GLY A 236 16.77 -2.55 -38.82
N MET A 237 15.78 -2.08 -38.06
CA MET A 237 15.67 -2.26 -36.62
C MET A 237 14.43 -3.07 -36.24
N SER A 238 14.47 -3.67 -35.05
CA SER A 238 13.35 -4.30 -34.38
C SER A 238 13.00 -3.56 -33.08
N ASP A 239 11.94 -4.02 -32.41
CA ASP A 239 11.56 -3.55 -31.07
C ASP A 239 12.60 -3.92 -29.99
N LEU A 240 13.50 -4.87 -30.26
CA LEU A 240 14.63 -5.20 -29.37
C LEU A 240 15.80 -4.22 -29.51
N ASP A 241 15.92 -3.55 -30.65
CA ASP A 241 17.04 -2.63 -30.95
C ASP A 241 16.80 -1.21 -30.40
N PHE A 242 15.55 -0.87 -30.09
CA PHE A 242 15.18 0.44 -29.57
C PHE A 242 14.07 0.39 -28.53
N ALA A 243 14.48 0.48 -27.25
CA ALA A 243 13.58 0.46 -26.10
C ALA A 243 12.63 1.67 -26.01
N GLY A 244 12.77 2.66 -26.90
CA GLY A 244 11.85 3.79 -27.01
C GLY A 244 10.45 3.39 -27.48
N PHE A 245 10.32 2.27 -28.21
CA PHE A 245 9.04 1.71 -28.63
C PHE A 245 8.56 0.65 -27.63
N ILE A 246 7.28 0.74 -27.22
CA ILE A 246 6.65 -0.22 -26.32
C ILE A 246 5.39 -0.77 -26.98
N LYS A 247 5.34 -2.09 -27.10
CA LYS A 247 4.16 -2.86 -27.44
C LYS A 247 3.98 -3.98 -26.43
N THR A 248 2.96 -3.88 -25.58
CA THR A 248 2.68 -4.88 -24.54
C THR A 248 1.31 -5.49 -24.74
N PRO A 249 1.11 -6.80 -24.50
CA PRO A 249 -0.22 -7.40 -24.54
C PRO A 249 -1.16 -6.67 -23.57
N LYS A 250 -2.38 -6.39 -24.01
CA LYS A 250 -3.39 -5.79 -23.14
C LYS A 250 -3.89 -6.85 -22.16
N THR A 251 -4.05 -6.47 -20.91
CA THR A 251 -4.57 -7.36 -19.86
C THR A 251 -5.87 -6.84 -19.28
N GLU A 252 -6.63 -7.73 -18.66
CA GLU A 252 -7.75 -7.38 -17.79
C GLU A 252 -7.70 -8.19 -16.51
N ASP A 253 -8.17 -7.55 -15.44
CA ASP A 253 -8.31 -8.18 -14.15
C ASP A 253 -9.74 -8.74 -14.01
N TYR A 254 -9.84 -9.92 -13.42
CA TYR A 254 -11.10 -10.59 -13.13
C TYR A 254 -11.03 -11.30 -11.78
N TYR A 255 -12.18 -11.52 -11.17
CA TYR A 255 -12.27 -12.30 -9.94
C TYR A 255 -12.63 -13.74 -10.28
N GLU A 256 -11.86 -14.68 -9.75
CA GLU A 256 -12.16 -16.11 -9.80
C GLU A 256 -12.55 -16.59 -8.40
N ASP A 257 -13.58 -17.43 -8.35
CA ASP A 257 -14.01 -18.08 -7.11
C ASP A 257 -13.08 -19.27 -6.84
N VAL A 258 -12.33 -19.20 -5.74
CA VAL A 258 -11.32 -20.19 -5.36
C VAL A 258 -11.71 -20.81 -4.01
N PRO A 259 -11.66 -22.14 -3.85
CA PRO A 259 -11.90 -22.76 -2.57
C PRO A 259 -10.77 -22.41 -1.59
N GLU A 260 -11.15 -22.01 -0.39
CA GLU A 260 -10.26 -21.74 0.74
C GLU A 260 -10.75 -22.57 1.93
N THR A 261 -9.86 -23.35 2.54
CA THR A 261 -10.17 -24.07 3.76
C THR A 261 -9.92 -23.15 4.94
N VAL A 262 -10.96 -22.88 5.72
CA VAL A 262 -10.90 -22.10 6.95
C VAL A 262 -11.17 -23.05 8.11
N THR A 263 -10.28 -23.07 9.09
CA THR A 263 -10.48 -23.82 10.33
C THR A 263 -11.22 -22.93 11.32
N ASP A 264 -12.32 -23.43 11.87
CA ASP A 264 -13.03 -22.78 12.96
C ASP A 264 -12.17 -22.83 14.24
N GLU A 265 -11.80 -21.66 14.78
CA GLU A 265 -10.87 -21.57 15.91
C GLU A 265 -11.46 -22.13 17.23
N GLU A 266 -12.79 -22.20 17.38
CA GLU A 266 -13.44 -22.70 18.59
C GLU A 266 -13.67 -24.22 18.54
N THR A 267 -13.99 -24.76 17.38
CA THR A 267 -14.37 -26.17 17.21
C THR A 267 -13.27 -27.02 16.56
N GLY A 268 -12.30 -26.40 15.89
CA GLY A 268 -11.26 -27.07 15.11
C GLY A 268 -11.77 -27.70 13.80
N GLU A 269 -13.03 -27.50 13.44
CA GLU A 269 -13.59 -28.04 12.21
C GLU A 269 -13.11 -27.26 10.98
N GLU A 270 -12.71 -27.98 9.94
CA GLU A 270 -12.38 -27.39 8.65
C GLU A 270 -13.65 -27.15 7.83
N LYS A 271 -13.84 -25.90 7.39
CA LYS A 271 -14.90 -25.51 6.48
C LYS A 271 -14.31 -24.96 5.20
N THR A 272 -14.71 -25.51 4.07
CA THR A 272 -14.40 -24.92 2.77
C THR A 272 -15.33 -23.74 2.51
N VAL A 273 -14.75 -22.56 2.33
CA VAL A 273 -15.42 -21.35 1.88
C VAL A 273 -14.92 -20.96 0.51
N THR A 274 -15.65 -20.11 -0.19
CA THR A 274 -15.24 -19.57 -1.49
C THR A 274 -14.71 -18.16 -1.30
N ARG A 275 -13.46 -17.93 -1.70
CA ARG A 275 -12.85 -16.60 -1.73
C ARG A 275 -12.74 -16.12 -3.17
N LYS A 276 -13.01 -14.84 -3.40
CA LYS A 276 -12.71 -14.18 -4.67
C LYS A 276 -11.22 -13.84 -4.73
N GLU A 277 -10.51 -14.43 -5.67
CA GLU A 277 -9.11 -14.10 -5.96
C GLU A 277 -9.04 -13.22 -7.21
N LEU A 278 -8.30 -12.10 -7.11
CA LEU A 278 -8.03 -11.26 -8.26
C LEU A 278 -6.97 -11.94 -9.13
N LYS A 279 -7.31 -12.19 -10.39
CA LYS A 279 -6.39 -12.71 -11.41
C LYS A 279 -6.33 -11.78 -12.60
N THR A 280 -5.25 -11.87 -13.35
CA THR A 280 -5.03 -11.10 -14.57
C THR A 280 -4.88 -12.05 -15.74
N ARG A 281 -5.56 -11.77 -16.86
CA ARG A 281 -5.39 -12.51 -18.11
C ARG A 281 -5.06 -11.57 -19.27
N VAL A 282 -4.36 -12.12 -20.26
CA VAL A 282 -4.09 -11.42 -21.52
C VAL A 282 -5.33 -11.45 -22.40
N ILE A 283 -5.66 -10.31 -23.00
CA ILE A 283 -6.71 -10.19 -24.00
C ILE A 283 -6.08 -10.47 -25.36
N GLU A 284 -6.44 -11.60 -25.96
CA GLU A 284 -5.87 -12.06 -27.23
C GLU A 284 -6.03 -11.02 -28.34
N GLY A 285 -4.96 -10.83 -29.11
CA GLY A 285 -4.92 -9.90 -30.25
C GLY A 285 -4.96 -8.40 -29.90
N LYS A 286 -5.03 -8.03 -28.61
CA LYS A 286 -5.04 -6.62 -28.18
C LYS A 286 -3.72 -6.24 -27.53
N TYR A 287 -3.20 -5.08 -27.92
CA TYR A 287 -1.95 -4.54 -27.43
C TYR A 287 -2.12 -3.10 -26.93
N VAL A 288 -1.32 -2.74 -25.95
CA VAL A 288 -1.10 -1.37 -25.50
C VAL A 288 0.17 -0.88 -26.18
N TYR A 289 0.03 0.23 -26.89
CA TYR A 289 1.11 0.93 -27.56
C TYR A 289 1.53 2.16 -26.75
N ALA A 290 2.84 2.34 -26.56
CA ALA A 290 3.39 3.48 -25.84
C ALA A 290 4.81 3.80 -26.31
N LEU A 291 5.29 5.00 -25.96
CA LEU A 291 6.64 5.44 -26.27
C LEU A 291 7.35 5.94 -25.02
N ARG A 292 8.62 5.58 -24.84
CA ARG A 292 9.52 6.21 -23.87
C ARG A 292 10.16 7.43 -24.54
N TYR A 293 9.51 8.59 -24.41
CA TYR A 293 9.96 9.82 -25.08
C TYR A 293 11.42 10.21 -24.77
N SER A 294 11.93 9.89 -23.57
CA SER A 294 13.31 10.16 -23.20
C SER A 294 14.34 9.38 -24.02
N GLU A 295 13.99 8.19 -24.53
CA GLU A 295 14.89 7.36 -25.34
C GLU A 295 15.23 7.99 -26.70
N PHE A 296 14.41 8.94 -27.16
CA PHE A 296 14.65 9.68 -28.41
C PHE A 296 15.69 10.78 -28.26
N ILE A 297 16.03 11.18 -27.03
CA ILE A 297 16.94 12.31 -26.76
C ILE A 297 18.37 11.96 -27.21
N ALA A 298 18.87 10.76 -26.92
CA ALA A 298 20.25 10.38 -27.27
C ALA A 298 20.47 10.26 -28.80
N PRO A 299 19.58 9.59 -29.57
CA PRO A 299 19.64 9.64 -31.04
C PRO A 299 19.52 11.06 -31.60
N LEU A 300 18.67 11.90 -31.02
CA LEU A 300 18.55 13.30 -31.42
C LEU A 300 19.86 14.08 -31.19
N ILE A 301 20.50 13.93 -30.02
CA ILE A 301 21.81 14.51 -29.74
C ILE A 301 22.84 14.05 -30.78
N ARG A 302 22.85 12.75 -31.10
CA ARG A 302 23.78 12.21 -32.12
C ARG A 302 23.53 12.81 -33.50
N MET A 303 22.27 12.97 -33.88
CA MET A 303 21.91 13.60 -35.15
C MET A 303 22.34 15.07 -35.19
N VAL A 304 22.16 15.82 -34.11
CA VAL A 304 22.64 17.20 -33.99
C VAL A 304 24.16 17.28 -34.13
N GLN A 305 24.91 16.38 -33.47
CA GLN A 305 26.37 16.30 -33.62
C GLN A 305 26.79 16.01 -35.07
N LYS A 306 26.05 15.14 -35.76
CA LYS A 306 26.30 14.85 -37.18
C LYS A 306 26.05 16.07 -38.06
N GLN A 307 24.93 16.75 -37.85
CA GLN A 307 24.56 17.98 -38.58
C GLN A 307 25.59 19.09 -38.38
N GLN A 308 26.08 19.28 -37.14
CA GLN A 308 27.11 20.28 -36.85
C GLN A 308 28.38 20.05 -37.68
N LYS A 309 28.85 18.79 -37.79
CA LYS A 309 30.00 18.45 -38.64
C LYS A 309 29.76 18.71 -40.12
N GLN A 310 28.52 18.51 -40.60
CA GLN A 310 28.16 18.80 -41.98
C GLN A 310 28.17 20.31 -42.25
N ILE A 311 27.65 21.11 -41.31
CA ILE A 311 27.67 22.58 -41.37
C ILE A 311 29.11 23.09 -41.46
N GLU A 312 30.00 22.65 -40.56
CA GLU A 312 31.42 23.06 -40.57
C GLU A 312 32.14 22.70 -41.88
N ASN A 313 31.78 21.56 -42.48
CA ASN A 313 32.32 21.17 -43.78
C ASN A 313 31.80 22.07 -44.90
N LEU A 314 30.50 22.37 -44.90
CA LEU A 314 29.89 23.28 -45.87
C LEU A 314 30.48 24.69 -45.77
N GLU A 315 30.66 25.22 -44.57
CA GLU A 315 31.29 26.53 -44.32
C GLU A 315 32.72 26.56 -44.85
N ARG A 316 33.55 25.54 -44.54
CA ARG A 316 34.91 25.45 -45.06
C ARG A 316 34.96 25.42 -46.59
N ARG A 317 34.03 24.70 -47.22
CA ARG A 317 33.93 24.64 -48.68
C ARG A 317 33.51 25.97 -49.27
N LEU A 318 32.58 26.68 -48.62
CA LEU A 318 32.12 27.99 -49.05
C LEU A 318 33.26 29.02 -49.00
N SER A 319 33.99 29.10 -47.88
CA SER A 319 35.16 30.01 -47.76
C SER A 319 36.23 29.70 -48.80
N ALA A 320 36.51 28.42 -49.06
CA ALA A 320 37.48 28.03 -50.09
C ALA A 320 37.04 28.35 -51.52
N LEU A 321 35.73 28.53 -51.77
CA LEU A 321 35.19 28.99 -53.04
C LEU A 321 35.24 30.52 -53.14
N GLU A 322 34.85 31.23 -52.09
CA GLU A 322 34.93 32.69 -51.99
C GLU A 322 36.38 33.19 -52.19
N ASP A 323 37.36 32.54 -51.54
CA ASP A 323 38.79 32.84 -51.71
C ASP A 323 39.32 32.63 -53.15
N LYS A 324 38.65 31.79 -53.94
CA LYS A 324 39.01 31.55 -55.35
C LYS A 324 38.40 32.59 -56.26
N GLU A 325 37.19 33.05 -55.97
CA GLU A 325 36.53 34.12 -56.72
C GLU A 325 37.22 35.47 -56.51
N GLU A 326 37.70 35.77 -55.30
CA GLU A 326 38.48 37.00 -55.04
C GLU A 326 39.84 37.05 -55.75
N LYS A 327 40.35 35.92 -56.25
CA LYS A 327 41.64 35.80 -56.93
C LYS A 327 41.54 35.82 -58.47
N LEU A 328 40.33 35.94 -59.02
CA LEU A 328 40.06 36.06 -60.46
C LEU A 328 39.78 37.52 -60.84
#